data_AF-A0AAW0VXX1-F1
#
_entry.id   AF-A0AAW0VXX1-F1
#
_cell.length_a   1.000
_cell.length_b   1.000
_cell.length_c   1.000
_cell.angle_alpha   90.00
_cell.angle_beta   90.00
_cell.angle_gamma   90.00
#
_symmetry.space_group_name_H-M   'P 1'
#
loop_
_entity.id
_entity.type
_entity.pdbx_description
1 polymer ?
#
loop_
_entity_poly.entity_id
_entity_poly.type
_entity_poly.pdbx_seq_one_letter_code
_entity_poly.pdbx_strand_id
1 'polypeptide(L)'
;MLHQFQHVLNTCNVDVLLKLGTLYPELASHERNIDFCVDLLRKDQLDENIPVDGLEKTVTYFTSLYPAHLASQKLNHTLYLSDVARVLSSATDATSTYSDTVTVLMHPQHESCDVAVLCRDVSDACKEMKGAVRRVRRRMPQDGSVGPLNLPQEVQEALTAALCNMNNAARALRHVMKACLQQTALLSDCDNGVSGDKAKELVHQATDLIYGGEDLGPESIRLSVQRTQAEICRIAAVLEKGEYDFDGTLEERSIAPVSLRAQAIKNEMKDTEMIKYKIVNKEQDIKDLKLTLKQKNEELSEMTVRRDLAEKKLSTATRDADITIEKLQRKLDDTLMMLRRKEKEYDETMDHLQSDIESLESEKGELREKLKALNKKTLYEALSKTSSLTGGVSPSSPTTPSGGGGSTPAAGGGGGGMVRDSPLLLHQIANLKAALNHTLAAKHYDTGRELQRQMSALKPLTVHKLGILGKENRSLAEEDSATMSLVDRLRRRAAKLQKEANELMVGVEVVDLSKRKAGTPLPTGSDSPMFHIVNHRNKLDSLNKEIAKLQDEMTRLLAARRPAGSVSTAFTTFPSPQFTKAMTEQKLVQFGRISVPASLAGPTDAGNTITLALQPEQIKNLHNLLLK
;
A
#
# COMPACT_ATOMS: atom_id res chain seq x y z
N MET A 1 -5.82 -21.90 -13.02
CA MET A 1 -6.40 -20.69 -13.66
C MET A 1 -6.36 -19.46 -12.75
N LEU A 2 -7.10 -19.40 -11.62
CA LEU A 2 -7.12 -18.20 -10.76
C LEU A 2 -5.72 -17.78 -10.26
N HIS A 3 -4.81 -18.73 -10.01
CA HIS A 3 -3.39 -18.43 -9.73
C HIS A 3 -2.68 -17.65 -10.85
N GLN A 4 -3.07 -17.83 -12.11
CA GLN A 4 -2.52 -17.07 -13.25
C GLN A 4 -3.14 -15.68 -13.34
N PHE A 5 -4.44 -15.51 -13.06
CA PHE A 5 -5.02 -14.18 -12.85
C PHE A 5 -4.29 -13.44 -11.73
N GLN A 6 -4.03 -14.09 -10.59
CA GLN A 6 -3.26 -13.52 -9.49
C GLN A 6 -1.82 -13.17 -9.89
N HIS A 7 -1.13 -14.02 -10.66
CA HIS A 7 0.21 -13.73 -11.16
C HIS A 7 0.19 -12.50 -12.07
N VAL A 8 -0.66 -12.51 -13.11
CA VAL A 8 -0.75 -11.45 -14.13
C VAL A 8 -1.18 -10.11 -13.51
N LEU A 9 -2.11 -10.10 -12.54
CA LEU A 9 -2.47 -8.89 -11.78
C LEU A 9 -1.28 -8.24 -11.02
N ASN A 10 -0.21 -9.01 -10.76
CA ASN A 10 1.01 -8.54 -10.12
C ASN A 10 2.19 -8.31 -11.09
N THR A 11 2.05 -8.65 -12.38
CA THR A 11 3.15 -8.57 -13.38
C THR A 11 2.81 -7.91 -14.72
N CYS A 12 1.54 -7.62 -15.01
CA CYS A 12 1.09 -6.97 -16.25
C CYS A 12 1.51 -5.49 -16.37
N ASN A 13 1.11 -4.79 -17.44
CA ASN A 13 1.21 -3.33 -17.47
C ASN A 13 0.00 -2.66 -16.78
N VAL A 14 0.16 -1.37 -16.43
CA VAL A 14 -0.90 -0.60 -15.77
C VAL A 14 -2.19 -0.54 -16.61
N ASP A 15 -2.08 -0.51 -17.94
CA ASP A 15 -3.24 -0.45 -18.83
C ASP A 15 -4.09 -1.73 -18.81
N VAL A 16 -3.46 -2.92 -18.76
CA VAL A 16 -4.18 -4.19 -18.59
C VAL A 16 -4.78 -4.28 -17.19
N LEU A 17 -4.08 -3.82 -16.15
CA LEU A 17 -4.66 -3.74 -14.79
C LEU A 17 -5.91 -2.85 -14.75
N LEU A 18 -5.89 -1.68 -15.42
CA LEU A 18 -7.05 -0.78 -15.48
C LEU A 18 -8.21 -1.37 -16.27
N LYS A 19 -7.95 -2.04 -17.41
CA LYS A 19 -8.97 -2.75 -18.21
C LYS A 19 -9.60 -3.91 -17.46
N LEU A 20 -8.81 -4.70 -16.73
CA LEU A 20 -9.34 -5.78 -15.88
C LEU A 20 -10.07 -5.19 -14.65
N GLY A 21 -9.66 -4.01 -14.18
CA GLY A 21 -10.36 -3.25 -13.15
C GLY A 21 -11.77 -2.81 -13.54
N THR A 22 -12.04 -2.50 -14.82
CA THR A 22 -13.43 -2.22 -15.27
C THR A 22 -14.34 -3.45 -15.26
N LEU A 23 -13.78 -4.66 -15.29
CA LEU A 23 -14.51 -5.92 -15.19
C LEU A 23 -14.70 -6.39 -13.73
N TYR A 24 -14.14 -5.69 -12.75
CA TYR A 24 -14.24 -6.04 -11.32
C TYR A 24 -15.68 -6.30 -10.83
N PRO A 25 -16.72 -5.52 -11.22
CA PRO A 25 -18.10 -5.79 -10.79
C PRO A 25 -18.65 -7.14 -11.27
N GLU A 26 -18.24 -7.60 -12.46
CA GLU A 26 -18.59 -8.93 -12.98
C GLU A 26 -17.82 -10.02 -12.24
N LEU A 27 -16.49 -9.86 -12.12
CA LEU A 27 -15.59 -10.78 -11.43
C LEU A 27 -16.04 -11.03 -9.98
N ALA A 28 -16.38 -9.98 -9.24
CA ALA A 28 -16.89 -10.07 -7.87
C ALA A 28 -18.31 -10.68 -7.78
N SER A 29 -19.09 -10.68 -8.86
CA SER A 29 -20.41 -11.35 -8.85
C SER A 29 -20.31 -12.87 -8.75
N HIS A 30 -19.19 -13.45 -9.22
CA HIS A 30 -18.92 -14.88 -9.16
C HIS A 30 -18.47 -15.39 -7.78
N GLU A 31 -17.94 -14.52 -6.92
CA GLU A 31 -17.50 -14.86 -5.56
C GLU A 31 -18.63 -15.47 -4.73
N ARG A 32 -19.87 -15.00 -4.95
CA ARG A 32 -21.10 -15.51 -4.29
C ARG A 32 -21.34 -17.01 -4.49
N ASN A 33 -20.87 -17.59 -5.61
CA ASN A 33 -20.99 -19.03 -5.85
C ASN A 33 -20.02 -19.84 -4.97
N ILE A 34 -18.90 -19.23 -4.56
CA ILE A 34 -17.94 -19.79 -3.61
C ILE A 34 -18.47 -19.57 -2.18
N ASP A 35 -18.99 -18.37 -1.86
CA ASP A 35 -19.63 -18.08 -0.58
C ASP A 35 -20.76 -19.06 -0.27
N PHE A 36 -21.61 -19.38 -1.26
CA PHE A 36 -22.67 -20.37 -1.14
C PHE A 36 -22.14 -21.75 -0.68
N CYS A 37 -21.09 -22.26 -1.31
CA CYS A 37 -20.45 -23.52 -0.93
C CYS A 37 -19.79 -23.44 0.46
N VAL A 38 -19.18 -22.30 0.80
CA VAL A 38 -18.57 -22.06 2.12
C VAL A 38 -19.63 -22.00 3.22
N ASP A 39 -20.80 -21.39 2.96
CA ASP A 39 -21.91 -21.31 3.91
C ASP A 39 -22.65 -22.65 4.07
N LEU A 40 -22.68 -23.49 3.04
CA LEU A 40 -23.15 -24.88 3.16
C LEU A 40 -22.17 -25.71 3.99
N LEU A 41 -20.87 -25.58 3.77
CA LEU A 41 -19.84 -26.22 4.60
C LEU A 41 -19.91 -25.77 6.07
N ARG A 42 -20.11 -24.47 6.33
CA ARG A 42 -20.30 -23.91 7.69
C ARG A 42 -21.54 -24.45 8.42
N LYS A 43 -22.55 -24.91 7.68
CA LYS A 43 -23.79 -25.48 8.21
C LYS A 43 -23.76 -27.01 8.32
N ASP A 44 -22.65 -27.64 7.95
CA ASP A 44 -22.53 -29.10 7.78
C ASP A 44 -23.56 -29.66 6.77
N GLN A 45 -23.84 -28.88 5.73
CA GLN A 45 -24.82 -29.15 4.68
C GLN A 45 -24.19 -29.40 3.30
N LEU A 46 -22.85 -29.39 3.19
CA LEU A 46 -22.15 -29.62 1.92
C LEU A 46 -22.04 -31.12 1.60
N ASP A 47 -23.11 -31.66 1.03
CA ASP A 47 -23.22 -33.05 0.57
C ASP A 47 -23.05 -33.22 -0.96
N GLU A 48 -23.22 -34.46 -1.41
CA GLU A 48 -23.14 -34.89 -2.81
C GLU A 48 -24.38 -34.57 -3.67
N ASN A 49 -25.47 -34.07 -3.06
CA ASN A 49 -26.73 -33.74 -3.74
C ASN A 49 -26.78 -32.27 -4.21
N ILE A 50 -25.86 -31.43 -3.77
CA ILE A 50 -25.84 -29.99 -4.09
C ILE A 50 -25.55 -29.71 -5.58
N PRO A 51 -26.32 -28.79 -6.22
CA PRO A 51 -26.08 -28.39 -7.59
C PRO A 51 -24.79 -27.58 -7.74
N VAL A 52 -23.84 -28.10 -8.53
CA VAL A 52 -22.55 -27.47 -8.83
C VAL A 52 -22.61 -26.47 -9.98
N ASP A 53 -23.78 -26.23 -10.57
CA ASP A 53 -23.99 -25.41 -11.77
C ASP A 53 -23.50 -23.96 -11.64
N GLY A 54 -23.59 -23.36 -10.45
CA GLY A 54 -23.02 -22.02 -10.17
C GLY A 54 -21.49 -22.00 -10.25
N LEU A 55 -20.85 -23.12 -9.89
CA LEU A 55 -19.41 -23.29 -9.98
C LEU A 55 -18.99 -23.66 -11.42
N GLU A 56 -19.72 -24.53 -12.13
CA GLU A 56 -19.46 -24.81 -13.56
C GLU A 56 -19.56 -23.51 -14.41
N LYS A 57 -20.57 -22.67 -14.18
CA LYS A 57 -20.71 -21.34 -14.82
C LYS A 57 -19.54 -20.40 -14.49
N THR A 58 -19.08 -20.42 -13.24
CA THR A 58 -17.94 -19.60 -12.80
C THR A 58 -16.63 -20.05 -13.45
N VAL A 59 -16.36 -21.36 -13.49
CA VAL A 59 -15.18 -21.91 -14.20
C VAL A 59 -15.25 -21.58 -15.69
N THR A 60 -16.42 -21.68 -16.31
CA THR A 60 -16.63 -21.32 -17.72
C THR A 60 -16.31 -19.86 -18.01
N TYR A 61 -16.83 -18.92 -17.20
CA TYR A 61 -16.56 -17.48 -17.35
C TYR A 61 -15.06 -17.17 -17.24
N PHE A 62 -14.38 -17.64 -16.20
CA PHE A 62 -12.93 -17.41 -16.07
C PHE A 62 -12.09 -18.09 -17.17
N THR A 63 -12.62 -19.14 -17.80
CA THR A 63 -11.96 -19.85 -18.91
C THR A 63 -12.13 -19.13 -20.24
N SER A 64 -13.29 -18.52 -20.53
CA SER A 64 -13.49 -17.69 -21.73
C SER A 64 -12.87 -16.30 -21.61
N LEU A 65 -12.83 -15.72 -20.39
CA LEU A 65 -12.26 -14.40 -20.13
C LEU A 65 -10.72 -14.39 -20.29
N TYR A 66 -10.04 -15.48 -19.94
CA TYR A 66 -8.57 -15.52 -19.94
C TYR A 66 -7.98 -15.31 -21.35
N PRO A 67 -8.39 -16.03 -22.42
CA PRO A 67 -7.92 -15.76 -23.78
C PRO A 67 -8.28 -14.34 -24.26
N ALA A 68 -9.49 -13.86 -23.95
CA ALA A 68 -9.99 -12.58 -24.44
C ALA A 68 -9.21 -11.36 -23.92
N HIS A 69 -8.67 -11.43 -22.70
CA HIS A 69 -7.98 -10.29 -22.07
C HIS A 69 -6.52 -10.53 -21.71
N LEU A 70 -6.10 -11.78 -21.48
CA LEU A 70 -4.81 -12.11 -20.88
C LEU A 70 -3.91 -13.03 -21.74
N ALA A 71 -4.32 -13.42 -22.95
CA ALA A 71 -3.51 -14.26 -23.84
C ALA A 71 -2.12 -13.68 -24.19
N SER A 72 -1.97 -12.34 -24.17
CA SER A 72 -0.69 -11.66 -24.40
C SER A 72 0.17 -11.50 -23.15
N GLN A 73 -0.29 -11.96 -21.99
CA GLN A 73 0.38 -11.76 -20.71
C GLN A 73 1.21 -13.00 -20.34
N LYS A 74 2.38 -12.77 -19.73
CA LYS A 74 3.31 -13.86 -19.40
C LYS A 74 2.72 -14.77 -18.32
N LEU A 75 2.63 -16.06 -18.64
CA LEU A 75 2.20 -17.11 -17.72
C LEU A 75 3.32 -17.48 -16.74
N ASN A 76 2.96 -17.76 -15.48
CA ASN A 76 3.86 -18.45 -14.57
C ASN A 76 3.82 -19.95 -14.90
N HIS A 77 4.72 -20.38 -15.79
CA HIS A 77 4.78 -21.75 -16.31
C HIS A 77 4.85 -22.82 -15.21
N THR A 78 5.65 -22.61 -14.17
CA THR A 78 5.78 -23.53 -13.02
C THR A 78 4.45 -23.70 -12.29
N LEU A 79 3.77 -22.59 -11.99
CA LEU A 79 2.48 -22.59 -11.31
C LEU A 79 1.36 -23.11 -12.21
N TYR A 80 1.45 -22.87 -13.53
CA TYR A 80 0.53 -23.39 -14.54
C TYR A 80 0.60 -24.92 -14.62
N LEU A 81 1.79 -25.49 -14.82
CA LEU A 81 1.97 -26.94 -14.89
C LEU A 81 1.62 -27.63 -13.56
N SER A 82 1.87 -26.98 -12.41
CA SER A 82 1.40 -27.47 -11.11
C SER A 82 -0.13 -27.45 -10.98
N ASP A 83 -0.82 -26.42 -11.48
CA ASP A 83 -2.29 -26.36 -11.51
C ASP A 83 -2.85 -27.44 -12.45
N VAL A 84 -2.32 -27.55 -13.67
CA VAL A 84 -2.74 -28.54 -14.68
C VAL A 84 -2.57 -29.97 -14.14
N ALA A 85 -1.42 -30.29 -13.54
CA ALA A 85 -1.17 -31.60 -12.93
C ALA A 85 -2.09 -31.89 -11.72
N ARG A 86 -2.56 -30.86 -10.99
CA ARG A 86 -3.58 -31.03 -9.94
C ARG A 86 -4.94 -31.34 -10.55
N VAL A 87 -5.39 -30.54 -11.53
CA VAL A 87 -6.69 -30.71 -12.19
C VAL A 87 -6.77 -32.07 -12.90
N LEU A 88 -5.73 -32.49 -13.63
CA LEU A 88 -5.68 -33.80 -14.28
C LEU A 88 -5.65 -34.97 -13.29
N SER A 89 -5.04 -34.81 -12.10
CA SER A 89 -5.14 -35.84 -11.05
C SER A 89 -6.59 -36.00 -10.57
N SER A 90 -7.30 -34.89 -10.32
CA SER A 90 -8.71 -34.94 -9.91
C SER A 90 -9.62 -35.40 -11.04
N ALA A 91 -9.32 -35.06 -12.29
CA ALA A 91 -10.09 -35.50 -13.45
C ALA A 91 -9.89 -36.99 -13.76
N THR A 92 -8.66 -37.53 -13.66
CA THR A 92 -8.44 -38.98 -13.79
C THR A 92 -9.14 -39.78 -12.70
N ASP A 93 -9.17 -39.26 -11.46
CA ASP A 93 -9.87 -39.90 -10.35
C ASP A 93 -11.39 -39.87 -10.52
N ALA A 94 -11.96 -38.72 -10.95
CA ALA A 94 -13.38 -38.61 -11.26
C ALA A 94 -13.79 -39.48 -12.47
N THR A 95 -13.04 -39.40 -13.58
CA THR A 95 -13.32 -40.16 -14.80
C THR A 95 -13.25 -41.68 -14.59
N SER A 96 -12.22 -42.18 -13.87
CA SER A 96 -12.18 -43.60 -13.48
C SER A 96 -13.41 -43.94 -12.64
N THR A 97 -13.70 -43.17 -11.58
CA THR A 97 -14.85 -43.43 -10.71
C THR A 97 -16.18 -43.48 -11.49
N TYR A 98 -16.38 -42.61 -12.48
CA TYR A 98 -17.57 -42.64 -13.33
C TYR A 98 -17.62 -43.87 -14.25
N SER A 99 -16.51 -44.24 -14.89
CA SER A 99 -16.42 -45.46 -15.73
C SER A 99 -16.58 -46.75 -14.92
N ASP A 100 -15.93 -46.83 -13.76
CA ASP A 100 -16.03 -47.94 -12.82
C ASP A 100 -17.48 -48.06 -12.30
N THR A 101 -18.13 -46.95 -11.94
CA THR A 101 -19.54 -46.91 -11.50
C THR A 101 -20.51 -47.30 -12.62
N VAL A 102 -20.32 -46.80 -13.85
CA VAL A 102 -21.13 -47.22 -15.02
C VAL A 102 -20.99 -48.72 -15.23
N THR A 103 -19.78 -49.28 -15.13
CA THR A 103 -19.55 -50.73 -15.27
C THR A 103 -20.30 -51.54 -14.20
N VAL A 104 -20.31 -51.08 -12.94
CA VAL A 104 -21.04 -51.73 -11.83
C VAL A 104 -22.57 -51.64 -11.98
N LEU A 105 -23.09 -50.62 -12.64
CA LEU A 105 -24.54 -50.44 -12.88
C LEU A 105 -25.06 -51.23 -14.09
N MET A 106 -24.19 -51.87 -14.87
CA MET A 106 -24.59 -52.67 -16.03
C MET A 106 -25.03 -54.08 -15.63
N HIS A 107 -25.93 -54.65 -16.42
CA HIS A 107 -26.43 -56.01 -16.23
C HIS A 107 -25.27 -57.03 -16.41
N PRO A 108 -25.05 -58.00 -15.49
CA PRO A 108 -23.88 -58.89 -15.51
C PRO A 108 -23.67 -59.68 -16.82
N GLN A 109 -24.74 -59.96 -17.57
CA GLN A 109 -24.63 -60.64 -18.87
C GLN A 109 -24.06 -59.75 -20.00
N HIS A 110 -23.79 -58.46 -19.75
CA HIS A 110 -23.32 -57.48 -20.73
C HIS A 110 -21.91 -56.92 -20.46
N GLU A 111 -21.12 -57.52 -19.55
CA GLU A 111 -19.72 -57.11 -19.25
C GLU A 111 -18.79 -57.01 -20.49
N SER A 112 -19.15 -57.67 -21.59
CA SER A 112 -18.40 -57.71 -22.85
C SER A 112 -18.91 -56.76 -23.95
N CYS A 113 -19.89 -55.89 -23.69
CA CYS A 113 -20.41 -54.97 -24.72
C CYS A 113 -19.54 -53.71 -24.92
N ASP A 114 -19.76 -52.98 -26.02
CA ASP A 114 -19.05 -51.76 -26.41
C ASP A 114 -18.83 -50.75 -25.27
N VAL A 115 -19.84 -50.54 -24.42
CA VAL A 115 -19.79 -49.56 -23.31
C VAL A 115 -18.93 -50.07 -22.16
N ALA A 116 -19.01 -51.37 -21.84
CA ALA A 116 -18.16 -52.00 -20.84
C ALA A 116 -16.70 -52.18 -21.31
N VAL A 117 -16.47 -52.22 -22.62
CA VAL A 117 -15.13 -52.09 -23.24
C VAL A 117 -14.62 -50.66 -23.10
N LEU A 118 -15.40 -49.65 -23.53
CA LEU A 118 -15.06 -48.23 -23.38
C LEU A 118 -14.68 -47.86 -21.93
N CYS A 119 -15.47 -48.31 -20.95
CA CYS A 119 -15.20 -47.99 -19.53
C CYS A 119 -13.89 -48.61 -19.03
N ARG A 120 -13.53 -49.81 -19.50
CA ARG A 120 -12.21 -50.42 -19.22
C ARG A 120 -11.07 -49.65 -19.87
N ASP A 121 -11.20 -49.33 -21.16
CA ASP A 121 -10.18 -48.57 -21.91
C ASP A 121 -9.92 -47.19 -21.28
N VAL A 122 -10.99 -46.50 -20.86
CA VAL A 122 -10.90 -45.21 -20.14
C VAL A 122 -10.23 -45.38 -18.77
N SER A 123 -10.58 -46.42 -18.01
CA SER A 123 -10.02 -46.64 -16.68
C SER A 123 -8.54 -47.02 -16.73
N ASP A 124 -8.11 -47.81 -17.73
CA ASP A 124 -6.68 -48.13 -17.94
C ASP A 124 -5.88 -46.92 -18.44
N ALA A 125 -6.43 -46.12 -19.36
CA ALA A 125 -5.84 -44.84 -19.74
C ALA A 125 -5.70 -43.87 -18.55
N CYS A 126 -6.68 -43.82 -17.65
CA CYS A 126 -6.61 -43.04 -16.41
C CYS A 126 -5.52 -43.54 -15.46
N LYS A 127 -5.29 -44.86 -15.34
CA LYS A 127 -4.20 -45.43 -14.52
C LYS A 127 -2.82 -44.99 -15.04
N GLU A 128 -2.59 -45.02 -16.36
CA GLU A 128 -1.32 -44.57 -16.95
C GLU A 128 -1.15 -43.05 -16.83
N MET A 129 -2.20 -42.27 -17.15
CA MET A 129 -2.18 -40.81 -17.05
C MET A 129 -1.92 -40.35 -15.61
N LYS A 130 -2.55 -40.99 -14.61
CA LYS A 130 -2.25 -40.78 -13.18
C LYS A 130 -0.81 -41.18 -12.83
N GLY A 131 -0.21 -42.12 -13.56
CA GLY A 131 1.23 -42.40 -13.55
C GLY A 131 2.07 -41.22 -14.03
N ALA A 132 1.80 -40.72 -15.24
CA ALA A 132 2.53 -39.59 -15.84
C ALA A 132 2.39 -38.29 -15.03
N VAL A 133 1.18 -37.94 -14.56
CA VAL A 133 0.92 -36.81 -13.66
C VAL A 133 1.77 -36.89 -12.38
N ARG A 134 1.98 -38.10 -11.82
CA ARG A 134 2.88 -38.31 -10.67
C ARG A 134 4.35 -38.09 -11.03
N ARG A 135 4.78 -38.36 -12.26
CA ARG A 135 6.16 -38.07 -12.72
C ARG A 135 6.37 -36.56 -12.93
N VAL A 136 5.42 -35.87 -13.59
CA VAL A 136 5.41 -34.39 -13.70
C VAL A 136 5.55 -33.74 -12.32
N ARG A 137 4.68 -34.11 -11.37
CA ARG A 137 4.71 -33.57 -10.00
C ARG A 137 6.00 -33.84 -9.21
N ARG A 138 6.82 -34.83 -9.60
CA ARG A 138 8.14 -35.10 -9.01
C ARG A 138 9.26 -34.23 -9.59
N ARG A 139 9.11 -33.75 -10.83
CA ARG A 139 10.07 -32.85 -11.50
C ARG A 139 9.79 -31.36 -11.22
N MET A 140 8.58 -31.01 -10.76
CA MET A 140 8.24 -29.62 -10.38
C MET A 140 9.18 -29.09 -9.27
N PRO A 141 9.75 -27.87 -9.41
CA PRO A 141 10.49 -27.21 -8.33
C PRO A 141 9.62 -27.01 -7.08
N GLN A 142 10.02 -27.57 -5.94
CA GLN A 142 9.25 -27.49 -4.69
C GLN A 142 9.72 -26.36 -3.76
N ASP A 143 11.04 -26.16 -3.64
CA ASP A 143 11.66 -25.19 -2.70
C ASP A 143 12.35 -23.99 -3.40
N GLY A 144 12.08 -23.77 -4.70
CA GLY A 144 12.69 -22.66 -5.47
C GLY A 144 14.21 -22.79 -5.72
N SER A 145 14.79 -23.96 -5.46
CA SER A 145 16.19 -24.29 -5.73
C SER A 145 16.52 -24.53 -7.22
N VAL A 146 15.48 -24.66 -8.04
CA VAL A 146 15.53 -24.74 -9.51
C VAL A 146 14.75 -23.54 -10.03
N GLY A 147 15.23 -22.92 -11.12
CA GLY A 147 14.59 -21.74 -11.70
C GLY A 147 13.17 -22.01 -12.25
N PRO A 148 12.46 -20.95 -12.68
CA PRO A 148 11.15 -21.10 -13.30
C PRO A 148 11.24 -21.92 -14.59
N LEU A 149 10.29 -22.83 -14.81
CA LEU A 149 10.25 -23.65 -16.02
C LEU A 149 10.04 -22.77 -17.26
N ASN A 150 10.65 -23.13 -18.39
CA ASN A 150 10.39 -22.49 -19.67
C ASN A 150 9.57 -23.46 -20.55
N LEU A 151 8.27 -23.20 -20.70
CA LEU A 151 7.35 -24.02 -21.49
C LEU A 151 7.10 -23.34 -22.85
N PRO A 152 7.46 -23.97 -23.99
CA PRO A 152 7.12 -23.46 -25.31
C PRO A 152 5.60 -23.30 -25.49
N GLN A 153 5.17 -22.32 -26.29
CA GLN A 153 3.74 -22.02 -26.51
C GLN A 153 2.94 -23.25 -26.94
N GLU A 154 3.47 -24.05 -27.86
CA GLU A 154 2.88 -25.33 -28.31
C GLU A 154 2.53 -26.27 -27.14
N VAL A 155 3.37 -26.31 -26.09
CA VAL A 155 3.16 -27.14 -24.90
C VAL A 155 2.07 -26.55 -24.01
N GLN A 156 1.95 -25.22 -23.95
CA GLN A 156 0.89 -24.53 -23.20
C GLN A 156 -0.48 -24.73 -23.88
N GLU A 157 -0.52 -24.67 -25.20
CA GLU A 157 -1.71 -24.96 -26.01
C GLU A 157 -2.11 -26.43 -25.89
N ALA A 158 -1.16 -27.37 -26.00
CA ALA A 158 -1.42 -28.79 -25.83
C ALA A 158 -1.90 -29.16 -24.41
N LEU A 159 -1.34 -28.56 -23.36
CA LEU A 159 -1.84 -28.70 -21.98
C LEU A 159 -3.27 -28.15 -21.81
N THR A 160 -3.60 -27.04 -22.50
CA THR A 160 -4.95 -26.45 -22.50
C THR A 160 -5.94 -27.35 -23.23
N ALA A 161 -5.56 -27.90 -24.38
CA ALA A 161 -6.37 -28.87 -25.12
C ALA A 161 -6.57 -30.18 -24.33
N ALA A 162 -5.53 -30.69 -23.66
CA ALA A 162 -5.61 -31.86 -22.78
C ALA A 162 -6.58 -31.63 -21.62
N LEU A 163 -6.59 -30.44 -21.00
CA LEU A 163 -7.59 -30.09 -19.99
C LEU A 163 -9.02 -30.05 -20.57
N CYS A 164 -9.21 -29.49 -21.77
CA CYS A 164 -10.53 -29.44 -22.42
C CYS A 164 -11.07 -30.85 -22.75
N ASN A 165 -10.25 -31.67 -23.42
CA ASN A 165 -10.57 -33.07 -23.74
C ASN A 165 -10.96 -33.86 -22.48
N MET A 166 -10.14 -33.77 -21.42
CA MET A 166 -10.37 -34.51 -20.19
C MET A 166 -11.62 -34.02 -19.43
N ASN A 167 -11.89 -32.71 -19.44
CA ASN A 167 -13.12 -32.14 -18.90
C ASN A 167 -14.36 -32.64 -19.64
N ASN A 168 -14.31 -32.68 -20.97
CA ASN A 168 -15.45 -33.14 -21.78
C ASN A 168 -15.70 -34.64 -21.59
N ALA A 169 -14.64 -35.46 -21.55
CA ALA A 169 -14.76 -36.89 -21.22
C ALA A 169 -15.35 -37.11 -19.81
N ALA A 170 -14.85 -36.38 -18.80
CA ALA A 170 -15.36 -36.45 -17.44
C ALA A 170 -16.83 -36.02 -17.33
N ARG A 171 -17.24 -34.95 -18.02
CA ARG A 171 -18.64 -34.47 -18.03
C ARG A 171 -19.56 -35.45 -18.76
N ALA A 172 -19.17 -35.96 -19.93
CA ALA A 172 -19.94 -36.97 -20.64
C ALA A 172 -20.15 -38.23 -19.77
N LEU A 173 -19.09 -38.79 -19.18
CA LEU A 173 -19.21 -39.93 -18.27
C LEU A 173 -20.01 -39.61 -16.99
N ARG A 174 -19.95 -38.39 -16.45
CA ARG A 174 -20.84 -37.94 -15.37
C ARG A 174 -22.32 -37.96 -15.79
N HIS A 175 -22.63 -37.60 -17.04
CA HIS A 175 -24.00 -37.67 -17.57
C HIS A 175 -24.45 -39.12 -17.80
N VAL A 176 -23.60 -39.99 -18.37
CA VAL A 176 -23.88 -41.44 -18.50
C VAL A 176 -24.13 -42.07 -17.14
N MET A 177 -23.25 -41.84 -16.16
CA MET A 177 -23.39 -42.38 -14.80
C MET A 177 -24.70 -41.94 -14.15
N LYS A 178 -25.06 -40.64 -14.22
CA LYS A 178 -26.34 -40.15 -13.67
C LYS A 178 -27.55 -40.77 -14.37
N ALA A 179 -27.49 -40.96 -15.69
CA ALA A 179 -28.58 -41.59 -16.44
C ALA A 179 -28.68 -43.10 -16.15
N CYS A 180 -27.56 -43.81 -16.00
CA CYS A 180 -27.54 -45.22 -15.57
C CYS A 180 -28.08 -45.39 -14.14
N LEU A 181 -27.72 -44.51 -13.20
CA LEU A 181 -28.29 -44.48 -11.85
C LEU A 181 -29.81 -44.27 -11.88
N GLN A 182 -30.29 -43.29 -12.66
CA GLN A 182 -31.72 -43.04 -12.83
C GLN A 182 -32.44 -44.24 -13.48
N GLN A 183 -31.83 -44.87 -14.49
CA GLN A 183 -32.39 -46.05 -15.15
C GLN A 183 -32.45 -47.25 -14.20
N THR A 184 -31.44 -47.44 -13.36
CA THR A 184 -31.41 -48.50 -12.33
C THR A 184 -32.47 -48.26 -11.25
N ALA A 185 -32.67 -47.02 -10.82
CA ALA A 185 -33.71 -46.64 -9.87
C ALA A 185 -35.15 -46.79 -10.41
N LEU A 186 -35.33 -47.04 -11.71
CA LEU A 186 -36.60 -47.35 -12.36
C LEU A 186 -36.81 -48.86 -12.60
N LEU A 187 -35.84 -49.72 -12.27
CA LEU A 187 -35.95 -51.17 -12.37
C LEU A 187 -36.41 -51.73 -11.02
N SER A 188 -37.53 -52.46 -11.03
CA SER A 188 -38.18 -52.96 -9.81
C SER A 188 -37.40 -54.05 -9.07
N ASP A 189 -36.50 -54.74 -9.77
CA ASP A 189 -35.77 -55.91 -9.27
C ASP A 189 -34.27 -55.59 -9.19
N CYS A 190 -33.66 -55.77 -8.01
CA CYS A 190 -32.27 -55.39 -7.76
C CYS A 190 -31.23 -56.23 -8.53
N ASP A 191 -31.62 -57.37 -9.10
CA ASP A 191 -30.75 -58.22 -9.92
C ASP A 191 -30.62 -57.71 -11.38
N ASN A 192 -31.52 -56.82 -11.81
CA ASN A 192 -31.56 -56.30 -13.17
C ASN A 192 -30.76 -54.99 -13.30
N GLY A 193 -29.50 -55.07 -13.72
CA GLY A 193 -28.71 -53.89 -14.12
C GLY A 193 -29.11 -53.29 -15.49
N VAL A 194 -28.48 -52.19 -15.88
CA VAL A 194 -28.73 -51.52 -17.18
C VAL A 194 -28.24 -52.40 -18.35
N SER A 195 -29.10 -52.62 -19.36
CA SER A 195 -28.75 -53.42 -20.55
C SER A 195 -27.74 -52.71 -21.45
N GLY A 196 -26.95 -53.49 -22.21
CA GLY A 196 -25.90 -52.94 -23.08
C GLY A 196 -26.41 -51.93 -24.11
N ASP A 197 -27.56 -52.18 -24.74
CA ASP A 197 -28.15 -51.28 -25.73
C ASP A 197 -28.65 -49.97 -25.09
N LYS A 198 -29.25 -50.04 -23.89
CA LYS A 198 -29.69 -48.83 -23.17
C LYS A 198 -28.49 -48.02 -22.68
N ALA A 199 -27.44 -48.68 -22.18
CA ALA A 199 -26.19 -48.00 -21.85
C ALA A 199 -25.60 -47.29 -23.07
N LYS A 200 -25.65 -47.89 -24.27
CA LYS A 200 -25.18 -47.29 -25.53
C LYS A 200 -26.01 -46.09 -25.95
N GLU A 201 -27.34 -46.16 -25.84
CA GLU A 201 -28.26 -45.03 -26.06
C GLU A 201 -27.94 -43.85 -25.12
N LEU A 202 -27.70 -44.12 -23.84
CA LEU A 202 -27.34 -43.12 -22.83
C LEU A 202 -25.95 -42.52 -23.06
N VAL A 203 -24.99 -43.27 -23.58
CA VAL A 203 -23.69 -42.73 -24.02
C VAL A 203 -23.90 -41.73 -25.16
N HIS A 204 -24.64 -42.09 -26.22
CA HIS A 204 -24.89 -41.16 -27.33
C HIS A 204 -25.61 -39.87 -26.90
N GLN A 205 -26.58 -39.95 -25.98
CA GLN A 205 -27.25 -38.77 -25.42
C GLN A 205 -26.30 -37.88 -24.60
N ALA A 206 -25.37 -38.49 -23.86
CA ALA A 206 -24.38 -37.77 -23.07
C ALA A 206 -23.23 -37.17 -23.91
N THR A 207 -22.93 -37.75 -25.08
CA THR A 207 -21.89 -37.24 -25.97
C THR A 207 -22.39 -36.15 -26.91
N ASP A 208 -23.59 -36.27 -27.46
CA ASP A 208 -24.27 -35.18 -28.20
C ASP A 208 -24.38 -33.90 -27.34
N LEU A 209 -24.80 -34.04 -26.08
CA LEU A 209 -24.92 -32.93 -25.12
C LEU A 209 -23.59 -32.22 -24.79
N ILE A 210 -22.44 -32.88 -24.96
CA ILE A 210 -21.13 -32.40 -24.49
C ILE A 210 -20.15 -32.05 -25.62
N TYR A 211 -20.21 -32.77 -26.75
CA TYR A 211 -19.37 -32.57 -27.94
C TYR A 211 -20.16 -31.93 -29.10
N GLY A 212 -21.48 -32.11 -29.16
CA GLY A 212 -22.34 -31.50 -30.18
C GLY A 212 -21.88 -31.79 -31.60
N GLY A 213 -21.51 -30.74 -32.33
CA GLY A 213 -21.04 -30.84 -33.73
C GLY A 213 -19.73 -31.62 -33.93
N GLU A 214 -19.00 -31.94 -32.86
CA GLU A 214 -17.82 -32.82 -32.92
C GLU A 214 -18.11 -34.27 -32.43
N ASP A 215 -19.38 -34.66 -32.24
CA ASP A 215 -19.69 -35.97 -31.67
C ASP A 215 -19.49 -37.16 -32.64
N LEU A 216 -18.73 -38.13 -32.16
CA LEU A 216 -18.48 -39.46 -32.72
C LEU A 216 -19.09 -40.57 -31.82
N GLY A 217 -19.96 -40.22 -30.88
CA GLY A 217 -20.56 -41.13 -29.91
C GLY A 217 -19.56 -41.61 -28.85
N PRO A 218 -19.59 -42.91 -28.47
CA PRO A 218 -18.63 -43.52 -27.55
C PRO A 218 -17.15 -43.17 -27.83
N GLU A 219 -16.78 -42.99 -29.10
CA GLU A 219 -15.41 -42.67 -29.50
C GLU A 219 -14.96 -41.25 -29.14
N SER A 220 -15.88 -40.28 -28.98
CA SER A 220 -15.56 -38.93 -28.48
C SER A 220 -14.91 -38.98 -27.10
N ILE A 221 -15.44 -39.84 -26.23
CA ILE A 221 -14.90 -40.08 -24.89
C ILE A 221 -13.54 -40.79 -25.00
N ARG A 222 -13.46 -41.89 -25.77
CA ARG A 222 -12.22 -42.68 -25.95
C ARG A 222 -11.07 -41.80 -26.45
N LEU A 223 -11.28 -41.08 -27.54
CA LEU A 223 -10.28 -40.23 -28.18
C LEU A 223 -9.87 -39.07 -27.27
N SER A 224 -10.79 -38.47 -26.53
CA SER A 224 -10.49 -37.39 -25.58
C SER A 224 -9.57 -37.85 -24.44
N VAL A 225 -9.83 -39.01 -23.85
CA VAL A 225 -8.98 -39.58 -22.80
C VAL A 225 -7.62 -40.03 -23.37
N GLN A 226 -7.60 -40.70 -24.53
CA GLN A 226 -6.36 -41.17 -25.17
C GLN A 226 -5.45 -40.02 -25.64
N ARG A 227 -6.00 -38.94 -26.21
CA ARG A 227 -5.24 -37.72 -26.56
C ARG A 227 -4.59 -37.10 -25.32
N THR A 228 -5.34 -37.02 -24.22
CA THR A 228 -4.86 -36.50 -22.93
C THR A 228 -3.77 -37.40 -22.33
N GLN A 229 -3.95 -38.72 -22.36
CA GLN A 229 -2.97 -39.72 -21.91
C GLN A 229 -1.65 -39.57 -22.68
N ALA A 230 -1.71 -39.61 -24.01
CA ALA A 230 -0.54 -39.53 -24.87
C ALA A 230 0.25 -38.23 -24.65
N GLU A 231 -0.44 -37.09 -24.60
CA GLU A 231 0.20 -35.78 -24.46
C GLU A 231 0.83 -35.59 -23.06
N ILE A 232 0.18 -36.06 -22.00
CA ILE A 232 0.74 -35.96 -20.64
C ILE A 232 1.89 -36.97 -20.43
N CYS A 233 1.86 -38.13 -21.09
CA CYS A 233 3.01 -39.04 -21.14
C CYS A 233 4.19 -38.43 -21.92
N ARG A 234 3.94 -37.74 -23.03
CA ARG A 234 4.93 -36.99 -23.82
C ARG A 234 5.58 -35.89 -22.97
N ILE A 235 4.79 -35.02 -22.37
CA ILE A 235 5.27 -33.90 -21.53
C ILE A 235 6.03 -34.41 -20.32
N ALA A 236 5.59 -35.49 -19.67
CA ALA A 236 6.33 -36.12 -18.58
C ALA A 236 7.74 -36.58 -19.02
N ALA A 237 7.84 -37.28 -20.15
CA ALA A 237 9.12 -37.76 -20.68
C ALA A 237 10.07 -36.63 -21.11
N VAL A 238 9.55 -35.51 -21.62
CA VAL A 238 10.34 -34.33 -21.99
C VAL A 238 10.82 -33.57 -20.75
N LEU A 239 9.96 -33.39 -19.74
CA LEU A 239 10.29 -32.77 -18.46
C LEU A 239 11.28 -33.62 -17.63
N GLU A 240 11.27 -34.94 -17.77
CA GLU A 240 12.24 -35.86 -17.14
C GLU A 240 13.67 -35.68 -17.67
N LYS A 241 13.84 -35.28 -18.93
CA LYS A 241 15.14 -34.95 -19.54
C LYS A 241 15.65 -33.54 -19.20
N GLY A 242 14.78 -32.66 -18.71
CA GLY A 242 15.10 -31.26 -18.43
C GLY A 242 15.00 -30.31 -19.62
N GLU A 243 14.33 -30.69 -20.73
CA GLU A 243 14.15 -29.81 -21.91
C GLU A 243 13.28 -28.56 -21.61
N TYR A 244 12.65 -28.49 -20.43
CA TYR A 244 11.89 -27.32 -19.94
C TYR A 244 12.53 -26.65 -18.70
N ASP A 245 13.73 -27.08 -18.30
CA ASP A 245 14.44 -26.51 -17.14
C ASP A 245 14.92 -25.08 -17.48
N PHE A 246 15.17 -24.26 -16.45
CA PHE A 246 15.46 -22.84 -16.60
C PHE A 246 16.77 -22.55 -17.35
N ASP A 247 16.69 -21.76 -18.42
CA ASP A 247 17.81 -21.36 -19.30
C ASP A 247 18.81 -20.37 -18.67
N GLY A 248 18.52 -19.83 -17.49
CA GLY A 248 19.35 -18.86 -16.79
C GLY A 248 19.00 -17.39 -17.06
N THR A 249 17.95 -17.09 -17.85
CA THR A 249 17.53 -15.72 -18.16
C THR A 249 17.04 -14.97 -16.91
N LEU A 250 17.84 -14.03 -16.42
CA LEU A 250 17.52 -13.23 -15.23
C LEU A 250 16.31 -12.31 -15.48
N GLU A 251 15.13 -12.77 -15.09
CA GLU A 251 13.93 -11.92 -15.06
C GLU A 251 14.04 -10.86 -13.96
N GLU A 252 13.99 -9.58 -14.34
CA GLU A 252 13.85 -8.50 -13.37
C GLU A 252 12.55 -8.65 -12.59
N ARG A 253 12.62 -8.44 -11.26
CA ARG A 253 11.44 -8.42 -10.40
C ARG A 253 10.63 -7.17 -10.69
N SER A 254 9.62 -7.28 -11.56
CA SER A 254 8.74 -6.18 -11.90
C SER A 254 8.03 -5.61 -10.67
N ILE A 255 7.87 -4.30 -10.64
CA ILE A 255 7.14 -3.60 -9.58
C ILE A 255 5.65 -3.80 -9.83
N ALA A 256 4.92 -4.30 -8.83
CA ALA A 256 3.49 -4.62 -8.95
C ALA A 256 2.70 -3.42 -9.54
N PRO A 257 1.85 -3.61 -10.57
CA PRO A 257 1.32 -2.47 -11.35
C PRO A 257 0.39 -1.56 -10.55
N VAL A 258 -0.26 -2.10 -9.51
CA VAL A 258 -1.02 -1.32 -8.51
C VAL A 258 -0.13 -0.31 -7.77
N SER A 259 1.14 -0.64 -7.50
CA SER A 259 2.11 0.26 -6.87
C SER A 259 2.56 1.36 -7.83
N LEU A 260 2.74 1.02 -9.13
CA LEU A 260 3.04 2.00 -10.17
C LEU A 260 1.87 2.99 -10.35
N ARG A 261 0.61 2.50 -10.42
CA ARG A 261 -0.57 3.39 -10.50
C ARG A 261 -0.76 4.21 -9.23
N ALA A 262 -0.55 3.65 -8.04
CA ALA A 262 -0.60 4.40 -6.79
C ALA A 262 0.47 5.51 -6.73
N GLN A 263 1.68 5.26 -7.23
CA GLN A 263 2.74 6.27 -7.29
C GLN A 263 2.44 7.35 -8.36
N ALA A 264 1.81 6.99 -9.49
CA ALA A 264 1.31 7.96 -10.47
C ALA A 264 0.25 8.87 -9.86
N ILE A 265 -0.79 8.32 -9.23
CA ILE A 265 -1.84 9.08 -8.52
C ILE A 265 -1.22 9.98 -7.43
N LYS A 266 -0.23 9.48 -6.68
CA LYS A 266 0.48 10.26 -5.65
C LYS A 266 1.30 11.42 -6.23
N ASN A 267 1.72 11.35 -7.49
CA ASN A 267 2.33 12.47 -8.20
C ASN A 267 1.25 13.44 -8.71
N GLU A 268 0.21 12.94 -9.39
CA GLU A 268 -0.97 13.70 -9.84
C GLU A 268 -1.57 14.56 -8.71
N MET A 269 -1.66 14.00 -7.49
CA MET A 269 -2.11 14.73 -6.29
C MET A 269 -1.15 15.86 -5.88
N LYS A 270 0.16 15.63 -5.84
CA LYS A 270 1.15 16.69 -5.50
C LYS A 270 1.15 17.82 -6.51
N ASP A 271 1.05 17.50 -7.79
CA ASP A 271 0.99 18.51 -8.85
C ASP A 271 -0.30 19.33 -8.74
N THR A 272 -1.42 18.69 -8.39
CA THR A 272 -2.68 19.36 -8.05
C THR A 272 -2.55 20.27 -6.83
N GLU A 273 -1.87 19.85 -5.76
CA GLU A 273 -1.59 20.67 -4.58
C GLU A 273 -0.68 21.88 -4.92
N MET A 274 0.36 21.69 -5.73
CA MET A 274 1.21 22.77 -6.22
C MET A 274 0.42 23.77 -7.08
N ILE A 275 -0.44 23.30 -7.97
CA ILE A 275 -1.31 24.16 -8.80
C ILE A 275 -2.26 24.95 -7.89
N LYS A 276 -2.86 24.32 -6.89
CA LYS A 276 -3.72 24.98 -5.89
C LYS A 276 -2.98 26.08 -5.12
N TYR A 277 -1.73 25.84 -4.69
CA TYR A 277 -0.89 26.85 -4.06
C TYR A 277 -0.57 28.02 -5.01
N LYS A 278 -0.23 27.74 -6.27
CA LYS A 278 -0.01 28.77 -7.30
C LYS A 278 -1.26 29.63 -7.55
N ILE A 279 -2.45 29.04 -7.53
CA ILE A 279 -3.73 29.76 -7.65
C ILE A 279 -3.94 30.69 -6.44
N VAL A 280 -3.78 30.19 -5.21
CA VAL A 280 -3.95 31.00 -3.99
C VAL A 280 -2.97 32.20 -3.96
N ASN A 281 -1.72 32.00 -4.37
CA ASN A 281 -0.76 33.10 -4.47
C ASN A 281 -1.17 34.12 -5.55
N LYS A 282 -1.70 33.67 -6.70
CA LYS A 282 -2.20 34.58 -7.74
C LYS A 282 -3.47 35.32 -7.31
N GLU A 283 -4.35 34.71 -6.51
CA GLU A 283 -5.45 35.43 -5.88
C GLU A 283 -4.97 36.50 -4.90
N GLN A 284 -3.86 36.27 -4.20
CA GLN A 284 -3.26 37.25 -3.31
C GLN A 284 -2.62 38.40 -4.09
N ASP A 285 -1.80 38.11 -5.11
CA ASP A 285 -1.27 39.10 -6.05
C ASP A 285 -2.39 40.02 -6.59
N ILE A 286 -3.54 39.44 -6.97
CA ILE A 286 -4.71 40.16 -7.48
C ILE A 286 -5.37 41.05 -6.42
N LYS A 287 -5.40 40.65 -5.14
CA LYS A 287 -5.92 41.47 -4.04
C LYS A 287 -5.01 42.67 -3.79
N ASP A 288 -3.71 42.45 -3.74
CA ASP A 288 -2.73 43.49 -3.42
C ASP A 288 -2.55 44.48 -4.59
N LEU A 289 -2.62 44.01 -5.84
CA LEU A 289 -2.70 44.87 -7.03
C LEU A 289 -4.00 45.71 -7.04
N LYS A 290 -5.15 45.15 -6.63
CA LYS A 290 -6.41 45.92 -6.50
C LYS A 290 -6.32 47.00 -5.41
N LEU A 291 -5.66 46.71 -4.29
CA LEU A 291 -5.44 47.69 -3.22
C LEU A 291 -4.50 48.82 -3.70
N THR A 292 -3.39 48.47 -4.35
CA THR A 292 -2.43 49.43 -4.91
C THR A 292 -3.09 50.30 -5.99
N LEU A 293 -3.93 49.72 -6.85
CA LEU A 293 -4.68 50.45 -7.87
C LEU A 293 -5.67 51.44 -7.24
N LYS A 294 -6.36 51.06 -6.15
CA LYS A 294 -7.25 51.97 -5.40
C LYS A 294 -6.47 53.14 -4.80
N GLN A 295 -5.32 52.87 -4.16
CA GLN A 295 -4.44 53.91 -3.61
C GLN A 295 -3.94 54.87 -4.70
N LYS A 296 -3.51 54.35 -5.86
CA LYS A 296 -3.08 55.19 -6.99
C LYS A 296 -4.21 55.99 -7.62
N ASN A 297 -5.44 55.48 -7.61
CA ASN A 297 -6.62 56.25 -8.02
C ASN A 297 -6.95 57.37 -7.01
N GLU A 298 -6.77 57.12 -5.71
CA GLU A 298 -6.92 58.14 -4.66
C GLU A 298 -5.85 59.24 -4.82
N GLU A 299 -4.56 58.89 -4.97
CA GLU A 299 -3.47 59.82 -5.29
C GLU A 299 -3.74 60.65 -6.56
N LEU A 300 -4.19 60.00 -7.64
CA LEU A 300 -4.53 60.69 -8.90
C LEU A 300 -5.70 61.67 -8.71
N SER A 301 -6.70 61.34 -7.91
CA SER A 301 -7.82 62.26 -7.66
C SER A 301 -7.38 63.46 -6.81
N GLU A 302 -6.51 63.27 -5.81
CA GLU A 302 -5.91 64.35 -5.03
C GLU A 302 -5.02 65.27 -5.90
N MET A 303 -4.17 64.69 -6.76
CA MET A 303 -3.33 65.44 -7.69
C MET A 303 -4.15 66.19 -8.75
N THR A 304 -5.29 65.62 -9.19
CA THR A 304 -6.24 66.31 -10.06
C THR A 304 -6.82 67.55 -9.37
N VAL A 305 -7.27 67.42 -8.11
CA VAL A 305 -7.77 68.57 -7.33
C VAL A 305 -6.67 69.62 -7.09
N ARG A 306 -5.42 69.21 -6.84
CA ARG A 306 -4.27 70.14 -6.76
C ARG A 306 -4.04 70.92 -8.06
N ARG A 307 -4.08 70.23 -9.20
CA ARG A 307 -3.97 70.85 -10.54
C ARG A 307 -5.08 71.87 -10.75
N ASP A 308 -6.33 71.46 -10.56
CA ASP A 308 -7.50 72.33 -10.81
C ASP A 308 -7.50 73.57 -9.90
N LEU A 309 -6.96 73.47 -8.68
CA LEU A 309 -6.74 74.61 -7.79
C LEU A 309 -5.60 75.52 -8.26
N ALA A 310 -4.51 74.96 -8.78
CA ALA A 310 -3.39 75.71 -9.34
C ALA A 310 -3.80 76.44 -10.64
N GLU A 311 -4.55 75.79 -11.54
CA GLU A 311 -5.11 76.39 -12.75
C GLU A 311 -6.06 77.55 -12.42
N LYS A 312 -6.93 77.39 -11.41
CA LYS A 312 -7.79 78.48 -10.91
C LYS A 312 -6.98 79.65 -10.37
N LYS A 313 -5.95 79.39 -9.55
CA LYS A 313 -5.05 80.44 -9.03
C LYS A 313 -4.28 81.16 -10.13
N LEU A 314 -3.80 80.43 -11.13
CA LEU A 314 -3.14 81.00 -12.31
C LEU A 314 -4.12 81.89 -13.10
N SER A 315 -5.33 81.41 -13.36
CA SER A 315 -6.38 82.18 -14.04
C SER A 315 -6.72 83.49 -13.31
N THR A 316 -6.84 83.47 -11.98
CA THR A 316 -7.02 84.70 -11.20
C THR A 316 -5.79 85.62 -11.25
N ALA A 317 -4.57 85.06 -11.15
CA ALA A 317 -3.34 85.85 -11.18
C ALA A 317 -3.09 86.51 -12.55
N THR A 318 -3.41 85.83 -13.66
CA THR A 318 -3.39 86.41 -15.01
C THR A 318 -4.40 87.55 -15.10
N ARG A 319 -5.65 87.34 -14.66
CA ARG A 319 -6.69 88.38 -14.67
C ARG A 319 -6.30 89.61 -13.84
N ASP A 320 -5.69 89.42 -12.67
CA ASP A 320 -5.20 90.52 -11.84
C ASP A 320 -4.00 91.22 -12.51
N ALA A 321 -3.11 90.47 -13.16
CA ALA A 321 -2.01 91.03 -13.96
C ALA A 321 -2.54 91.89 -15.12
N ASP A 322 -3.50 91.41 -15.90
CA ASP A 322 -4.17 92.15 -16.97
C ASP A 322 -4.77 93.48 -16.45
N ILE A 323 -5.45 93.42 -15.30
CA ILE A 323 -6.01 94.61 -14.62
C ILE A 323 -4.90 95.58 -14.16
N THR A 324 -3.71 95.09 -13.77
CA THR A 324 -2.58 95.98 -13.47
C THR A 324 -1.92 96.55 -14.73
N ILE A 325 -1.87 95.80 -15.83
CA ILE A 325 -1.37 96.26 -17.13
C ILE A 325 -2.27 97.38 -17.65
N GLU A 326 -3.61 97.23 -17.63
CA GLU A 326 -4.54 98.33 -17.98
C GLU A 326 -4.30 99.59 -17.13
N LYS A 327 -4.08 99.43 -15.81
CA LYS A 327 -3.84 100.55 -14.89
C LYS A 327 -2.50 101.24 -15.16
N LEU A 328 -1.48 100.50 -15.56
CA LEU A 328 -0.17 101.04 -15.94
C LEU A 328 -0.21 101.69 -17.32
N GLN A 329 -0.96 101.14 -18.28
CA GLN A 329 -1.20 101.73 -19.60
C GLN A 329 -1.92 103.08 -19.46
N ARG A 330 -3.04 103.15 -18.72
CA ARG A 330 -3.74 104.43 -18.47
C ARG A 330 -2.82 105.48 -17.84
N LYS A 331 -2.01 105.10 -16.85
CA LYS A 331 -1.00 106.00 -16.25
C LYS A 331 0.07 106.43 -17.25
N LEU A 332 0.55 105.52 -18.11
CA LEU A 332 1.53 105.84 -19.15
C LEU A 332 0.93 106.86 -20.12
N ASP A 333 -0.28 106.63 -20.61
CA ASP A 333 -1.00 107.54 -21.51
C ASP A 333 -1.23 108.91 -20.86
N ASP A 334 -1.67 108.96 -19.58
CA ASP A 334 -1.80 110.19 -18.80
C ASP A 334 -0.46 110.94 -18.71
N THR A 335 0.64 110.25 -18.41
CA THR A 335 1.98 110.87 -18.33
C THR A 335 2.52 111.32 -19.68
N LEU A 336 2.27 110.58 -20.76
CA LEU A 336 2.63 110.99 -22.12
C LEU A 336 1.80 112.20 -22.58
N MET A 337 0.53 112.29 -22.19
CA MET A 337 -0.32 113.46 -22.45
C MET A 337 0.16 114.68 -21.66
N MET A 338 0.57 114.50 -20.39
CA MET A 338 1.17 115.56 -19.58
C MET A 338 2.54 115.99 -20.10
N LEU A 339 3.36 115.06 -20.58
CA LEU A 339 4.67 115.34 -21.17
C LEU A 339 4.51 116.14 -22.46
N ARG A 340 3.59 115.76 -23.36
CA ARG A 340 3.26 116.53 -24.58
C ARG A 340 2.69 117.92 -24.29
N ARG A 341 1.91 118.09 -23.21
CA ARG A 341 1.50 119.43 -22.74
C ARG A 341 2.73 120.24 -22.34
N LYS A 342 3.65 119.64 -21.59
CA LYS A 342 4.88 120.32 -21.15
C LYS A 342 5.85 120.62 -22.29
N GLU A 343 6.01 119.74 -23.27
CA GLU A 343 6.72 120.02 -24.52
C GLU A 343 6.12 121.26 -25.20
N LYS A 344 4.79 121.27 -25.41
CA LYS A 344 4.11 122.43 -26.02
C LYS A 344 4.23 123.72 -25.19
N GLU A 345 4.14 123.64 -23.86
CA GLU A 345 4.38 124.80 -22.97
C GLU A 345 5.84 125.29 -23.05
N TYR A 346 6.82 124.39 -23.19
CA TYR A 346 8.23 124.75 -23.38
C TYR A 346 8.48 125.34 -24.77
N ASP A 347 7.86 124.81 -25.82
CA ASP A 347 7.93 125.36 -27.18
C ASP A 347 7.33 126.77 -27.21
N GLU A 348 6.13 126.98 -26.63
CA GLU A 348 5.52 128.31 -26.48
C GLU A 348 6.39 129.28 -25.65
N THR A 349 7.08 128.78 -24.63
CA THR A 349 8.04 129.57 -23.84
C THR A 349 9.34 129.84 -24.63
N MET A 350 9.75 128.94 -25.52
CA MET A 350 10.95 129.09 -26.35
C MET A 350 10.70 130.01 -27.55
N ASP A 351 9.51 130.02 -28.12
CA ASP A 351 9.06 131.02 -29.08
C ASP A 351 8.98 132.41 -28.43
N HIS A 352 8.45 132.51 -27.20
CA HIS A 352 8.48 133.76 -26.42
C HIS A 352 9.92 134.21 -26.16
N LEU A 353 10.82 133.32 -25.72
CA LEU A 353 12.22 133.66 -25.47
C LEU A 353 13.02 133.96 -26.75
N GLN A 354 12.65 133.38 -27.90
CA GLN A 354 13.21 133.76 -29.20
C GLN A 354 12.71 135.15 -29.61
N SER A 355 11.43 135.45 -29.41
CA SER A 355 10.88 136.79 -29.64
C SER A 355 11.49 137.83 -28.68
N ASP A 356 11.75 137.47 -27.42
CA ASP A 356 12.50 138.30 -26.48
C ASP A 356 13.96 138.47 -26.94
N ILE A 357 14.61 137.45 -27.51
CA ILE A 357 15.96 137.56 -28.06
C ILE A 357 15.98 138.46 -29.30
N GLU A 358 15.03 138.33 -30.23
CA GLU A 358 14.91 139.22 -31.39
C GLU A 358 14.62 140.67 -30.97
N SER A 359 13.74 140.85 -29.98
CA SER A 359 13.45 142.13 -29.35
C SER A 359 14.69 142.71 -28.68
N LEU A 360 15.41 141.91 -27.88
CA LEU A 360 16.67 142.31 -27.23
C LEU A 360 17.82 142.49 -28.21
N GLU A 361 17.83 141.85 -29.39
CA GLU A 361 18.81 142.07 -30.46
C GLU A 361 18.49 143.35 -31.23
N SER A 362 17.21 143.68 -31.45
CA SER A 362 16.74 144.97 -31.94
C SER A 362 17.06 146.09 -30.95
N GLU A 363 16.69 145.92 -29.68
CA GLU A 363 17.05 146.85 -28.59
C GLU A 363 18.56 146.95 -28.41
N LYS A 364 19.34 145.88 -28.61
CA LYS A 364 20.82 145.90 -28.63
C LYS A 364 21.37 146.62 -29.86
N GLY A 365 20.66 146.60 -30.99
CA GLY A 365 20.92 147.45 -32.15
C GLY A 365 20.70 148.92 -31.82
N GLU A 366 19.51 149.27 -31.34
CA GLU A 366 19.17 150.61 -30.85
C GLU A 366 20.09 151.07 -29.70
N LEU A 367 20.47 150.17 -28.80
CA LEU A 367 21.42 150.43 -27.70
C LEU A 367 22.85 150.51 -28.22
N ARG A 368 23.20 149.96 -29.38
CA ARG A 368 24.51 150.20 -30.01
C ARG A 368 24.59 151.59 -30.63
N GLU A 369 23.45 152.17 -31.03
CA GLU A 369 23.34 153.60 -31.30
C GLU A 369 23.34 154.42 -30.00
N LYS A 370 22.48 154.09 -29.03
CA LYS A 370 22.35 154.83 -27.75
C LYS A 370 23.59 154.70 -26.85
N LEU A 371 24.45 153.69 -27.02
CA LEU A 371 25.75 153.57 -26.32
C LEU A 371 26.81 154.55 -26.84
N LYS A 372 26.63 155.15 -28.03
CA LYS A 372 27.34 156.39 -28.39
C LYS A 372 26.82 157.62 -27.62
N ALA A 373 25.63 157.53 -27.04
CA ALA A 373 24.85 158.63 -26.46
C ALA A 373 24.58 158.45 -24.94
N LEU A 374 25.68 158.38 -24.17
CA LEU A 374 25.76 158.33 -22.70
C LEU A 374 25.32 156.99 -22.06
N ASN A 375 26.13 156.30 -21.25
CA ASN A 375 26.92 156.66 -20.05
C ASN A 375 26.10 156.65 -18.74
N LYS A 376 26.63 155.92 -17.74
CA LYS A 376 26.48 156.12 -16.27
C LYS A 376 25.40 155.31 -15.51
N LYS A 377 25.92 154.38 -14.67
CA LYS A 377 25.35 153.75 -13.44
C LYS A 377 24.32 152.59 -13.56
N THR A 378 24.13 151.68 -12.56
CA THR A 378 24.97 151.02 -11.50
C THR A 378 24.08 150.32 -10.42
N LEU A 379 24.48 149.13 -9.92
CA LEU A 379 23.97 148.38 -8.71
C LEU A 379 22.53 147.78 -8.82
N TYR A 380 22.28 146.46 -8.57
CA TYR A 380 22.22 145.64 -7.31
C TYR A 380 20.90 145.83 -6.51
N GLU A 381 20.33 144.90 -5.73
CA GLU A 381 20.52 143.46 -5.40
C GLU A 381 19.29 142.97 -4.56
N ALA A 382 19.25 141.70 -4.11
CA ALA A 382 18.63 141.19 -2.86
C ALA A 382 17.14 140.73 -2.83
N LEU A 383 16.66 139.77 -2.00
CA LEU A 383 17.31 138.68 -1.19
C LEU A 383 16.25 137.76 -0.47
N SER A 384 16.60 136.48 -0.19
CA SER A 384 16.10 135.54 0.88
C SER A 384 14.74 134.81 0.78
N LYS A 385 14.68 133.46 0.91
CA LYS A 385 14.48 132.53 2.09
C LYS A 385 12.97 132.24 2.40
N THR A 386 12.50 131.24 3.19
CA THR A 386 13.11 130.33 4.21
C THR A 386 12.28 129.04 4.47
N SER A 387 12.92 127.95 4.98
CA SER A 387 12.51 126.89 5.97
C SER A 387 11.04 126.37 6.08
N SER A 388 10.75 125.07 6.33
CA SER A 388 10.78 124.33 7.63
C SER A 388 9.70 123.18 7.62
N LEU A 389 9.36 122.44 8.71
CA LEU A 389 10.06 121.35 9.45
C LEU A 389 9.00 120.47 10.21
N THR A 390 9.37 119.34 10.87
CA THR A 390 8.56 118.43 11.77
C THR A 390 7.48 117.51 11.11
N GLY A 391 6.95 116.41 11.69
CA GLY A 391 7.40 115.54 12.81
C GLY A 391 6.30 114.75 13.61
N GLY A 392 6.42 113.41 13.79
CA GLY A 392 6.01 112.68 15.03
C GLY A 392 4.86 111.61 15.06
N VAL A 393 4.85 110.83 16.18
CA VAL A 393 3.77 110.05 16.89
C VAL A 393 3.32 108.60 16.50
N SER A 394 2.61 107.92 17.44
CA SER A 394 2.14 106.48 17.55
C SER A 394 1.12 106.38 18.75
N PRO A 395 0.74 105.26 19.46
CA PRO A 395 1.02 103.79 19.41
C PRO A 395 -0.20 102.84 19.79
N SER A 396 0.06 101.63 20.37
CA SER A 396 -0.79 100.81 21.30
C SER A 396 -1.64 99.57 20.82
N SER A 397 -2.26 98.79 21.75
CA SER A 397 -2.81 97.39 21.60
C SER A 397 -4.07 97.16 22.52
N PRO A 398 -4.48 96.01 23.21
CA PRO A 398 -3.86 94.69 23.58
C PRO A 398 -4.82 93.41 23.65
N THR A 399 -4.46 92.33 24.41
CA THR A 399 -5.26 91.16 24.98
C THR A 399 -5.81 90.02 24.05
N THR A 400 -6.01 88.71 24.33
CA THR A 400 -5.96 87.68 25.47
C THR A 400 -7.25 87.41 26.31
N PRO A 401 -7.57 86.22 26.95
CA PRO A 401 -7.03 84.81 26.93
C PRO A 401 -8.09 83.62 27.16
N SER A 402 -7.63 82.40 27.58
CA SER A 402 -8.33 81.30 28.34
C SER A 402 -9.13 80.18 27.59
N GLY A 403 -9.25 78.91 28.05
CA GLY A 403 -8.52 78.12 29.09
C GLY A 403 -9.32 76.97 29.81
N GLY A 404 -8.76 75.74 29.89
CA GLY A 404 -9.22 74.58 30.72
C GLY A 404 -10.43 73.74 30.21
N GLY A 405 -10.72 72.49 30.66
CA GLY A 405 -9.96 71.52 31.47
C GLY A 405 -10.82 70.40 32.16
N GLY A 406 -10.56 69.10 31.89
CA GLY A 406 -11.11 67.92 32.63
C GLY A 406 -12.59 67.51 32.37
N SER A 407 -13.15 66.37 32.84
CA SER A 407 -12.55 65.08 33.29
C SER A 407 -13.60 63.99 33.64
N THR A 408 -13.50 62.77 33.05
CA THR A 408 -13.97 61.46 33.61
C THR A 408 -15.50 61.27 33.90
N PRO A 409 -15.96 60.11 34.44
CA PRO A 409 -15.91 58.75 33.88
C PRO A 409 -17.31 58.05 33.83
N ALA A 410 -17.40 56.80 33.37
CA ALA A 410 -18.57 55.94 33.57
C ALA A 410 -18.23 54.46 33.82
N ALA A 411 -18.78 53.90 34.90
CA ALA A 411 -19.03 52.46 35.10
C ALA A 411 -20.53 52.20 34.86
N GLY A 412 -21.06 50.99 34.77
CA GLY A 412 -20.46 49.65 34.87
C GLY A 412 -21.57 48.59 35.03
N GLY A 413 -21.21 47.31 34.97
CA GLY A 413 -22.14 46.18 35.04
C GLY A 413 -22.12 45.32 33.77
N GLY A 414 -22.53 44.05 33.80
CA GLY A 414 -23.12 43.33 34.94
C GLY A 414 -24.13 42.27 34.49
N GLY A 415 -23.78 41.47 33.47
CA GLY A 415 -24.71 40.54 32.81
C GLY A 415 -24.08 39.17 32.58
N GLY A 416 -24.18 38.29 33.57
CA GLY A 416 -23.72 36.90 33.49
C GLY A 416 -24.64 36.01 32.64
N GLY A 417 -24.67 36.24 31.33
CA GLY A 417 -25.39 35.39 30.38
C GLY A 417 -24.65 34.06 30.18
N MET A 418 -25.22 32.95 30.68
CA MET A 418 -24.76 31.61 30.31
C MET A 418 -25.09 31.35 28.82
N VAL A 419 -24.16 31.68 27.94
CA VAL A 419 -24.17 31.14 26.58
C VAL A 419 -23.95 29.64 26.70
N ARG A 420 -25.04 28.86 26.65
CA ARG A 420 -24.95 27.45 26.32
C ARG A 420 -24.41 27.35 24.91
N ASP A 421 -23.14 26.95 24.78
CA ASP A 421 -22.61 26.49 23.50
C ASP A 421 -23.59 25.50 22.89
N SER A 422 -23.85 25.64 21.59
CA SER A 422 -24.71 24.69 20.88
C SER A 422 -24.20 23.27 21.12
N PRO A 423 -25.02 22.30 21.57
CA PRO A 423 -24.57 20.94 21.82
C PRO A 423 -23.89 20.32 20.59
N LEU A 424 -24.30 20.74 19.38
CA LEU A 424 -23.69 20.37 18.11
C LEU A 424 -22.25 20.90 17.97
N LEU A 425 -21.97 22.12 18.44
CA LEU A 425 -20.62 22.71 18.43
C LEU A 425 -19.70 22.02 19.45
N LEU A 426 -20.19 21.72 20.66
CA LEU A 426 -19.42 20.95 21.65
C LEU A 426 -19.12 19.53 21.14
N HIS A 427 -20.09 18.87 20.49
CA HIS A 427 -19.89 17.58 19.85
C HIS A 427 -18.90 17.67 18.67
N GLN A 428 -18.98 18.71 17.84
CA GLN A 428 -18.01 18.95 16.76
C GLN A 428 -16.59 19.18 17.30
N ILE A 429 -16.43 19.94 18.39
CA ILE A 429 -15.15 20.14 19.07
C ILE A 429 -14.61 18.82 19.65
N ALA A 430 -15.46 17.95 20.21
CA ALA A 430 -15.06 16.63 20.67
C ALA A 430 -14.59 15.73 19.52
N ASN A 431 -15.33 15.69 18.41
CA ASN A 431 -14.98 14.90 17.23
C ASN A 431 -13.70 15.41 16.55
N LEU A 432 -13.49 16.73 16.48
CA LEU A 432 -12.25 17.34 15.98
C LEU A 432 -11.06 17.04 16.89
N LYS A 433 -11.23 17.04 18.22
CA LYS A 433 -10.20 16.59 19.17
C LYS A 433 -9.87 15.10 19.00
N ALA A 434 -10.86 14.25 18.77
CA ALA A 434 -10.64 12.83 18.48
C ALA A 434 -9.86 12.62 17.17
N ALA A 435 -10.22 13.34 16.09
CA ALA A 435 -9.50 13.28 14.82
C ALA A 435 -8.07 13.84 14.91
N LEU A 436 -7.85 14.91 15.69
CA LEU A 436 -6.53 15.44 15.99
C LEU A 436 -5.68 14.43 16.79
N ASN A 437 -6.25 13.81 17.82
CA ASN A 437 -5.57 12.78 18.60
C ASN A 437 -5.22 11.55 17.74
N HIS A 438 -6.11 11.13 16.82
CA HIS A 438 -5.84 10.04 15.88
C HIS A 438 -4.70 10.38 14.90
N THR A 439 -4.69 11.58 14.31
CA THR A 439 -3.63 12.01 13.38
C THR A 439 -2.30 12.25 14.09
N LEU A 440 -2.31 12.74 15.33
CA LEU A 440 -1.11 12.79 16.19
C LEU A 440 -0.62 11.39 16.53
N ALA A 441 -1.51 10.47 16.93
CA ALA A 441 -1.14 9.08 17.22
C ALA A 441 -0.52 8.37 16.00
N ALA A 442 -1.08 8.56 14.80
CA ALA A 442 -0.50 8.06 13.56
C ALA A 442 0.90 8.65 13.29
N LYS A 443 1.09 9.96 13.47
CA LYS A 443 2.40 10.62 13.35
C LYS A 443 3.42 10.10 14.39
N HIS A 444 2.98 9.85 15.62
CA HIS A 444 3.81 9.26 16.67
C HIS A 444 4.15 7.78 16.39
N TYR A 445 3.23 7.04 15.77
CA TYR A 445 3.49 5.69 15.29
C TYR A 445 4.53 5.68 14.17
N ASP A 446 4.36 6.50 13.12
CA ASP A 446 5.30 6.56 11.99
C ASP A 446 6.71 7.05 12.40
N THR A 447 6.80 8.02 13.32
CA THR A 447 8.09 8.47 13.87
C THR A 447 8.71 7.46 14.84
N GLY A 448 7.88 6.78 15.64
CA GLY A 448 8.30 5.68 16.50
C GLY A 448 8.72 4.42 15.73
N ARG A 449 8.22 4.22 14.50
CA ARG A 449 8.41 3.01 13.70
C ARG A 449 9.88 2.73 13.36
N GLU A 450 10.69 3.75 13.04
CA GLU A 450 12.11 3.52 12.73
C GLU A 450 12.91 3.22 14.02
N LEU A 451 12.60 3.89 15.13
CA LEU A 451 13.17 3.55 16.45
C LEU A 451 12.78 2.12 16.86
N GLN A 452 11.53 1.72 16.65
CA GLN A 452 11.04 0.36 16.89
C GLN A 452 11.73 -0.65 15.96
N ARG A 453 12.00 -0.29 14.69
CA ARG A 453 12.73 -1.14 13.73
C ARG A 453 14.19 -1.32 14.13
N GLN A 454 14.86 -0.26 14.59
CA GLN A 454 16.23 -0.33 15.10
C GLN A 454 16.30 -1.15 16.39
N MET A 455 15.36 -0.97 17.32
CA MET A 455 15.29 -1.76 18.55
C MET A 455 14.93 -3.24 18.31
N SER A 456 14.07 -3.55 17.34
CA SER A 456 13.69 -4.93 17.00
C SER A 456 14.69 -5.66 16.11
N ALA A 457 15.63 -4.93 15.47
CA ALA A 457 16.79 -5.52 14.81
C ALA A 457 17.87 -6.00 15.81
N LEU A 458 17.80 -5.59 17.08
CA LEU A 458 18.68 -6.08 18.14
C LEU A 458 18.20 -7.44 18.68
N LYS A 459 19.15 -8.34 18.95
CA LYS A 459 18.86 -9.69 19.46
C LYS A 459 18.20 -9.60 20.86
N PRO A 460 16.99 -10.16 21.07
CA PRO A 460 16.31 -10.07 22.37
C PRO A 460 17.12 -10.66 23.53
N LEU A 461 17.31 -9.87 24.58
CA LEU A 461 18.02 -10.29 25.79
C LEU A 461 17.13 -11.20 26.63
N THR A 462 17.46 -12.49 26.67
CA THR A 462 16.76 -13.49 27.47
C THR A 462 17.45 -13.66 28.82
N VAL A 463 16.88 -13.05 29.87
CA VAL A 463 17.39 -13.18 31.23
C VAL A 463 17.04 -14.57 31.78
N HIS A 464 18.03 -15.44 31.91
CA HIS A 464 17.85 -16.73 32.57
C HIS A 464 17.51 -16.52 34.05
N LYS A 465 16.57 -17.31 34.59
CA LYS A 465 16.28 -17.38 36.03
C LYS A 465 17.51 -17.93 36.77
N LEU A 466 18.43 -17.05 37.17
CA LEU A 466 19.54 -17.37 38.08
C LEU A 466 18.95 -17.96 39.37
N GLY A 467 19.42 -19.13 39.77
CA GLY A 467 18.97 -19.83 40.98
C GLY A 467 19.54 -19.19 42.24
N ILE A 468 19.06 -17.98 42.58
CA ILE A 468 19.46 -17.28 43.80
C ILE A 468 18.99 -18.09 45.01
N LEU A 469 19.92 -18.43 45.90
CA LEU A 469 19.68 -19.21 47.14
C LEU A 469 18.91 -18.44 48.24
N GLY A 470 18.20 -17.37 47.86
CA GLY A 470 17.42 -16.51 48.74
C GLY A 470 15.93 -16.54 48.38
N LYS A 471 15.07 -16.68 49.39
CA LYS A 471 13.62 -16.64 49.22
C LYS A 471 13.14 -15.20 48.99
N GLU A 472 12.86 -14.82 47.75
CA GLU A 472 12.02 -13.65 47.46
C GLU A 472 10.66 -14.08 46.91
N ASN A 473 9.59 -13.69 47.62
CA ASN A 473 8.22 -13.93 47.19
C ASN A 473 7.87 -12.99 46.03
N ARG A 474 7.83 -13.51 44.79
CA ARG A 474 7.19 -12.83 43.66
C ARG A 474 5.97 -13.60 43.17
N SER A 475 4.85 -12.89 43.07
CA SER A 475 3.51 -13.42 42.83
C SER A 475 3.25 -13.76 41.36
N LEU A 476 3.65 -14.97 40.96
CA LEU A 476 3.31 -15.62 39.68
C LEU A 476 2.98 -17.10 39.97
N ALA A 477 1.78 -17.38 40.50
CA ALA A 477 1.59 -18.51 41.42
C ALA A 477 0.43 -19.50 41.12
N GLU A 478 -0.24 -19.41 39.97
CA GLU A 478 -1.32 -20.36 39.61
C GLU A 478 -0.97 -21.25 38.41
N GLU A 479 -0.79 -20.71 37.19
CA GLU A 479 -0.46 -21.54 36.01
C GLU A 479 0.89 -22.26 36.10
N ASP A 480 1.93 -21.56 36.58
CA ASP A 480 3.27 -22.14 36.83
C ASP A 480 3.21 -23.21 37.95
N SER A 481 2.21 -23.17 38.84
CA SER A 481 2.03 -24.13 39.95
C SER A 481 1.40 -25.45 39.47
N ALA A 482 0.30 -25.37 38.70
CA ALA A 482 -0.37 -26.56 38.16
C ALA A 482 0.53 -27.34 37.17
N THR A 483 1.32 -26.61 36.37
CA THR A 483 2.25 -27.22 35.41
C THR A 483 3.48 -27.84 36.09
N MET A 484 4.06 -27.20 37.11
CA MET A 484 5.12 -27.81 37.93
C MET A 484 4.63 -29.09 38.64
N SER A 485 3.41 -29.09 39.17
CA SER A 485 2.76 -30.28 39.76
C SER A 485 2.62 -31.43 38.75
N LEU A 486 2.28 -31.13 37.49
CA LEU A 486 2.26 -32.14 36.43
C LEU A 486 3.66 -32.71 36.13
N VAL A 487 4.68 -31.85 36.03
CA VAL A 487 6.08 -32.29 35.80
C VAL A 487 6.56 -33.23 36.92
N ASP A 488 6.29 -32.90 38.19
CA ASP A 488 6.66 -33.77 39.31
C ASP A 488 5.89 -35.10 39.34
N ARG A 489 4.62 -35.13 38.90
CA ARG A 489 3.88 -36.40 38.71
C ARG A 489 4.52 -37.28 37.63
N LEU A 490 4.84 -36.72 36.46
CA LEU A 490 5.50 -37.47 35.39
C LEU A 490 6.90 -37.94 35.81
N ARG A 491 7.66 -37.11 36.53
CA ARG A 491 8.97 -37.48 37.08
C ARG A 491 8.89 -38.65 38.08
N ARG A 492 7.88 -38.67 38.95
CA ARG A 492 7.64 -39.79 39.88
C ARG A 492 7.21 -41.06 39.13
N ARG A 493 6.37 -40.95 38.10
CA ARG A 493 5.98 -42.09 37.24
C ARG A 493 7.17 -42.65 36.47
N ALA A 494 8.05 -41.80 35.95
CA ALA A 494 9.30 -42.19 35.30
C ALA A 494 10.22 -42.97 36.26
N ALA A 495 10.45 -42.46 37.47
CA ALA A 495 11.28 -43.14 38.46
C ALA A 495 10.69 -44.49 38.91
N LYS A 496 9.35 -44.61 39.00
CA LYS A 496 8.67 -45.88 39.30
C LYS A 496 8.85 -46.90 38.17
N LEU A 497 8.56 -46.52 36.91
CA LEU A 497 8.74 -47.42 35.76
C LEU A 497 10.20 -47.79 35.53
N GLN A 498 11.15 -46.88 35.79
CA GLN A 498 12.59 -47.19 35.74
C GLN A 498 12.99 -48.21 36.82
N LYS A 499 12.44 -48.09 38.04
CA LYS A 499 12.66 -49.07 39.10
C LYS A 499 12.09 -50.44 38.70
N GLU A 500 10.84 -50.49 38.23
CA GLU A 500 10.17 -51.73 37.79
C GLU A 500 10.88 -52.39 36.61
N ALA A 501 11.43 -51.60 35.68
CA ALA A 501 12.28 -52.08 34.59
C ALA A 501 13.58 -52.71 35.11
N ASN A 502 14.27 -52.04 36.04
CA ASN A 502 15.50 -52.56 36.63
C ASN A 502 15.26 -53.84 37.45
N GLU A 503 14.17 -53.90 38.23
CA GLU A 503 13.78 -55.09 38.99
C GLU A 503 13.46 -56.28 38.05
N LEU A 504 12.77 -56.03 36.93
CA LEU A 504 12.47 -57.07 35.93
C LEU A 504 13.69 -57.49 35.09
N MET A 505 14.66 -56.59 34.87
CA MET A 505 15.93 -56.88 34.19
C MET A 505 16.91 -57.69 35.05
N VAL A 506 16.87 -57.53 36.37
CA VAL A 506 17.74 -58.24 37.31
C VAL A 506 17.10 -59.54 37.82
N GLY A 507 15.77 -59.58 37.98
CA GLY A 507 15.00 -60.74 38.46
C GLY A 507 14.71 -61.83 37.41
N VAL A 508 15.60 -62.04 36.43
CA VAL A 508 15.42 -63.03 35.36
C VAL A 508 15.89 -64.41 35.83
N GLU A 509 15.02 -65.12 36.53
CA GLU A 509 15.25 -66.50 36.97
C GLU A 509 14.92 -67.53 35.88
N VAL A 510 15.71 -68.60 35.79
CA VAL A 510 15.40 -69.76 34.93
C VAL A 510 14.27 -70.56 35.57
N VAL A 511 13.26 -70.93 34.79
CA VAL A 511 12.09 -71.68 35.28
C VAL A 511 12.51 -73.04 35.86
N ASP A 512 12.25 -73.26 37.15
CA ASP A 512 12.55 -74.52 37.86
C ASP A 512 11.74 -75.69 37.27
N LEU A 513 12.46 -76.72 36.83
CA LEU A 513 11.91 -77.99 36.33
C LEU A 513 12.20 -79.18 37.28
N SER A 514 12.96 -78.98 38.36
CA SER A 514 13.52 -80.04 39.20
C SER A 514 12.48 -80.88 39.94
N LYS A 515 11.32 -80.29 40.27
CA LYS A 515 10.24 -80.92 41.05
C LYS A 515 9.33 -81.84 40.20
N ARG A 516 9.67 -82.08 38.94
CA ARG A 516 8.88 -82.90 38.01
C ARG A 516 9.20 -84.39 38.17
N LYS A 517 8.17 -85.21 38.41
CA LYS A 517 8.26 -86.66 38.23
C LYS A 517 8.24 -87.00 36.74
N ALA A 518 9.01 -88.00 36.34
CA ALA A 518 8.91 -88.55 34.98
C ALA A 518 7.53 -89.20 34.77
N GLY A 519 6.93 -89.01 33.60
CA GLY A 519 5.66 -89.65 33.20
C GLY A 519 4.36 -88.98 33.69
N THR A 520 4.39 -87.98 34.58
CA THR A 520 3.18 -87.22 34.94
C THR A 520 2.79 -86.23 33.82
N PRO A 521 1.48 -86.03 33.54
CA PRO A 521 1.02 -85.08 32.53
C PRO A 521 1.41 -83.64 32.89
N LEU A 522 1.52 -82.76 31.88
CA LEU A 522 1.91 -81.37 32.08
C LEU A 522 0.87 -80.62 32.95
N PRO A 523 1.31 -79.81 33.93
CA PRO A 523 0.43 -78.86 34.59
C PRO A 523 -0.20 -77.89 33.57
N THR A 524 -1.52 -77.79 33.61
CA THR A 524 -2.34 -76.89 32.77
C THR A 524 -2.64 -75.54 33.43
N GLY A 525 -2.18 -75.33 34.66
CA GLY A 525 -2.37 -74.11 35.46
C GLY A 525 -1.11 -73.25 35.60
N SER A 526 -1.02 -72.53 36.72
CA SER A 526 0.07 -71.60 37.07
C SER A 526 1.47 -72.22 36.96
N ASP A 527 1.60 -73.47 37.36
CA ASP A 527 2.89 -74.14 37.55
C ASP A 527 3.46 -74.70 36.23
N SER A 528 2.86 -74.29 35.11
CA SER A 528 3.31 -74.62 33.77
C SER A 528 4.46 -73.70 33.35
N PRO A 529 5.60 -74.20 32.84
CA PRO A 529 6.68 -73.35 32.34
C PRO A 529 6.23 -72.38 31.25
N MET A 530 5.24 -72.78 30.43
CA MET A 530 4.61 -71.89 29.46
C MET A 530 3.87 -70.72 30.13
N PHE A 531 3.20 -70.95 31.26
CA PHE A 531 2.55 -69.89 32.03
C PHE A 531 3.59 -68.92 32.62
N HIS A 532 4.69 -69.42 33.18
CA HIS A 532 5.78 -68.56 33.68
C HIS A 532 6.40 -67.70 32.58
N ILE A 533 6.72 -68.28 31.41
CA ILE A 533 7.29 -67.56 30.26
C ILE A 533 6.30 -66.52 29.71
N VAL A 534 5.03 -66.89 29.53
CA VAL A 534 3.98 -65.98 29.05
C VAL A 534 3.71 -64.86 30.05
N ASN A 535 3.70 -65.14 31.36
CA ASN A 535 3.54 -64.13 32.41
C ASN A 535 4.72 -63.14 32.42
N HIS A 536 5.97 -63.61 32.31
CA HIS A 536 7.14 -62.74 32.19
C HIS A 536 7.06 -61.86 30.93
N ARG A 537 6.67 -62.43 29.79
CA ARG A 537 6.45 -61.68 28.56
C ARG A 537 5.33 -60.65 28.69
N ASN A 538 4.20 -61.00 29.31
CA ASN A 538 3.09 -60.08 29.54
C ASN A 538 3.49 -58.90 30.44
N LYS A 539 4.38 -59.12 31.42
CA LYS A 539 4.97 -58.04 32.24
C LYS A 539 5.82 -57.10 31.40
N LEU A 540 6.71 -57.62 30.55
CA LEU A 540 7.50 -56.83 29.61
C LEU A 540 6.62 -56.03 28.64
N ASP A 541 5.64 -56.68 28.01
CA ASP A 541 4.73 -56.05 27.04
C ASP A 541 3.80 -55.02 27.72
N SER A 542 3.48 -55.16 29.01
CA SER A 542 2.78 -54.16 29.82
C SER A 542 3.67 -52.96 30.18
N LEU A 543 4.90 -53.22 30.62
CA LEU A 543 5.89 -52.18 30.95
C LEU A 543 6.22 -51.32 29.73
N ASN A 544 6.45 -51.94 28.57
CA ASN A 544 6.69 -51.24 27.30
C ASN A 544 5.52 -50.31 26.92
N LYS A 545 4.27 -50.74 27.14
CA LYS A 545 3.07 -49.91 26.88
C LYS A 545 2.98 -48.71 27.82
N GLU A 546 3.32 -48.86 29.10
CA GLU A 546 3.33 -47.75 30.06
C GLU A 546 4.48 -46.76 29.83
N ILE A 547 5.66 -47.24 29.42
CA ILE A 547 6.78 -46.38 29.01
C ILE A 547 6.41 -45.56 27.77
N ALA A 548 5.78 -46.18 26.76
CA ALA A 548 5.33 -45.47 25.56
C ALA A 548 4.29 -44.37 25.86
N LYS A 549 3.31 -44.64 26.73
CA LYS A 549 2.34 -43.62 27.21
C LYS A 549 3.05 -42.46 27.90
N LEU A 550 3.97 -42.75 28.82
CA LEU A 550 4.72 -41.73 29.54
C LEU A 550 5.59 -40.87 28.60
N GLN A 551 6.17 -41.49 27.56
CA GLN A 551 6.94 -40.77 26.54
C GLN A 551 6.06 -39.79 25.74
N ASP A 552 4.86 -40.20 25.35
CA ASP A 552 3.87 -39.34 24.68
C ASP A 552 3.41 -38.19 25.59
N GLU A 553 2.96 -38.49 26.81
CA GLU A 553 2.59 -37.49 27.84
C GLU A 553 3.69 -36.44 28.06
N MET A 554 4.95 -36.89 28.21
CA MET A 554 6.11 -36.01 28.38
C MET A 554 6.39 -35.18 27.12
N THR A 555 6.26 -35.76 25.93
CA THR A 555 6.48 -35.05 24.66
C THR A 555 5.44 -33.96 24.43
N ARG A 556 4.17 -34.22 24.75
CA ARG A 556 3.09 -33.21 24.70
C ARG A 556 3.32 -32.07 25.70
N LEU A 557 3.78 -32.37 26.91
CA LEU A 557 4.13 -31.35 27.92
C LEU A 557 5.29 -30.47 27.43
N LEU A 558 6.36 -31.08 26.91
CA LEU A 558 7.52 -30.34 26.37
C LEU A 558 7.14 -29.47 25.16
N ALA A 559 6.24 -29.95 24.30
CA ALA A 559 5.68 -29.19 23.19
C ALA A 559 4.87 -27.98 23.68
N ALA A 560 3.94 -28.18 24.61
CA ALA A 560 3.09 -27.11 25.17
C ALA A 560 3.88 -26.03 25.93
N ARG A 561 5.01 -26.41 26.57
CA ARG A 561 5.88 -25.47 27.30
C ARG A 561 6.75 -24.60 26.37
N ARG A 562 6.88 -24.95 25.09
CA ARG A 562 7.68 -24.20 24.11
C ARG A 562 6.75 -23.30 23.28
N PRO A 563 7.03 -21.99 23.16
CA PRO A 563 6.35 -21.15 22.17
C PRO A 563 6.46 -21.77 20.76
N ALA A 564 5.33 -21.90 20.05
CA ALA A 564 5.19 -22.63 18.79
C ALA A 564 5.62 -24.12 18.80
N GLY A 565 5.80 -24.72 19.99
CA GLY A 565 6.13 -26.13 20.16
C GLY A 565 4.97 -27.09 19.91
N SER A 566 3.73 -26.62 20.01
CA SER A 566 2.51 -27.38 19.74
C SER A 566 1.63 -26.73 18.66
N VAL A 567 0.88 -27.55 17.92
CA VAL A 567 -0.17 -27.11 17.00
C VAL A 567 -1.45 -26.79 17.80
N SER A 568 -2.12 -25.68 17.46
CA SER A 568 -3.43 -25.35 18.03
C SER A 568 -4.51 -26.25 17.43
N THR A 569 -5.18 -27.06 18.25
CA THR A 569 -6.36 -27.85 17.86
C THR A 569 -7.41 -27.81 18.98
N ALA A 570 -8.68 -28.03 18.63
CA ALA A 570 -9.79 -27.92 19.57
C ALA A 570 -9.85 -29.03 20.65
N PHE A 571 -9.18 -30.18 20.43
CA PHE A 571 -9.36 -31.37 21.27
C PHE A 571 -8.11 -31.77 22.07
N THR A 572 -6.92 -31.74 21.46
CA THR A 572 -5.66 -32.12 22.14
C THR A 572 -4.46 -31.33 21.61
N THR A 573 -3.43 -31.18 22.45
CA THR A 573 -2.15 -30.59 22.05
C THR A 573 -1.27 -31.60 21.34
N PHE A 574 -0.98 -31.35 20.05
CA PHE A 574 -0.03 -32.13 19.27
C PHE A 574 1.32 -31.39 19.15
N PRO A 575 2.47 -32.07 19.28
CA PRO A 575 3.77 -31.50 18.94
C PRO A 575 3.82 -30.96 17.51
N SER A 576 4.38 -29.77 17.29
CA SER A 576 4.53 -29.21 15.94
C SER A 576 5.61 -29.99 15.17
N PRO A 577 5.49 -30.17 13.84
CA PRO A 577 6.49 -30.93 13.06
C PRO A 577 7.92 -30.39 13.20
N GLN A 578 8.05 -29.06 13.32
CA GLN A 578 9.33 -28.40 13.56
C GLN A 578 9.88 -28.68 14.96
N PHE A 579 9.02 -28.75 16.00
CA PHE A 579 9.43 -29.13 17.34
C PHE A 579 9.86 -30.60 17.40
N THR A 580 9.09 -31.52 16.79
CA THR A 580 9.46 -32.94 16.69
C THR A 580 10.80 -33.13 15.98
N LYS A 581 11.03 -32.40 14.87
CA LYS A 581 12.32 -32.39 14.16
C LYS A 581 13.46 -31.83 15.03
N ALA A 582 13.27 -30.69 15.68
CA ALA A 582 14.28 -30.13 16.59
C ALA A 582 14.58 -31.02 17.81
N MET A 583 13.60 -31.84 18.25
CA MET A 583 13.78 -32.83 19.31
C MET A 583 14.56 -34.08 18.86
N THR A 584 14.63 -34.40 17.55
CA THR A 584 15.53 -35.42 17.01
C THR A 584 16.90 -34.85 16.64
N GLU A 585 16.97 -33.62 16.13
CA GLU A 585 18.19 -32.91 15.70
C GLU A 585 19.00 -32.28 16.86
N GLN A 586 19.10 -32.97 18.01
CA GLN A 586 19.84 -32.47 19.19
C GLN A 586 21.37 -32.50 19.03
N LYS A 587 21.90 -33.16 17.98
CA LYS A 587 23.34 -33.23 17.71
C LYS A 587 23.73 -32.15 16.71
N LEU A 588 24.80 -31.39 17.00
CA LEU A 588 25.36 -30.42 16.06
C LEU A 588 25.85 -31.15 14.80
N VAL A 589 25.40 -30.68 13.64
CA VAL A 589 25.85 -31.18 12.32
C VAL A 589 27.16 -30.49 11.95
N GLN A 590 28.17 -31.26 11.54
CA GLN A 590 29.42 -30.70 11.03
C GLN A 590 29.20 -30.08 9.64
N PHE A 591 29.14 -28.74 9.59
CA PHE A 591 28.92 -28.01 8.34
C PHE A 591 30.15 -27.96 7.42
N GLY A 592 31.36 -28.06 7.97
CA GLY A 592 32.61 -28.03 7.20
C GLY A 592 33.87 -28.02 8.06
N ARG A 593 35.00 -27.64 7.45
CA ARG A 593 36.29 -27.39 8.11
C ARG A 593 36.98 -26.23 7.41
N ILE A 594 37.57 -25.32 8.18
CA ILE A 594 38.42 -24.23 7.68
C ILE A 594 39.84 -24.52 8.17
N SER A 595 40.82 -24.41 7.27
CA SER A 595 42.25 -24.54 7.60
C SER A 595 42.88 -23.16 7.65
N VAL A 596 43.45 -22.77 8.80
CA VAL A 596 44.15 -21.50 8.99
C VAL A 596 45.66 -21.76 8.89
N PRO A 597 46.46 -20.89 8.22
CA PRO A 597 47.91 -21.03 8.17
C PRO A 597 48.56 -21.08 9.56
N ALA A 598 49.50 -22.00 9.76
CA ALA A 598 50.19 -22.18 11.04
C ALA A 598 50.99 -20.95 11.51
N SER A 599 51.33 -20.03 10.61
CA SER A 599 51.96 -18.73 10.92
C SER A 599 51.04 -17.76 11.67
N LEU A 600 49.74 -18.03 11.75
CA LEU A 600 48.74 -17.26 12.50
C LEU A 600 48.29 -17.97 13.80
N ALA A 601 48.80 -19.18 14.07
CA ALA A 601 48.48 -19.93 15.29
C ALA A 601 49.43 -19.56 16.43
N GLY A 602 48.91 -19.55 17.66
CA GLY A 602 49.75 -19.51 18.86
C GLY A 602 50.61 -20.78 18.98
N PRO A 603 51.75 -20.75 19.70
CA PRO A 603 52.65 -21.89 19.84
C PRO A 603 52.00 -23.11 20.51
N THR A 604 50.83 -22.95 21.14
CA THR A 604 50.00 -24.00 21.75
C THR A 604 48.99 -24.64 20.80
N ASP A 605 48.68 -24.01 19.66
CA ASP A 605 47.52 -24.34 18.82
C ASP A 605 47.89 -24.90 17.44
N ALA A 606 49.18 -24.93 17.11
CA ALA A 606 49.73 -25.44 15.85
C ALA A 606 49.49 -26.96 15.69
N GLY A 607 48.30 -27.32 15.19
CA GLY A 607 47.87 -28.70 14.93
C GLY A 607 46.51 -29.07 15.56
N ASN A 608 45.99 -28.27 16.50
CA ASN A 608 44.74 -28.56 17.18
C ASN A 608 43.51 -28.26 16.31
N THR A 609 42.51 -29.14 16.35
CA THR A 609 41.23 -28.95 15.63
C THR A 609 40.19 -28.37 16.58
N ILE A 610 39.91 -27.08 16.44
CA ILE A 610 38.95 -26.36 17.30
C ILE A 610 37.52 -26.54 16.75
N THR A 611 36.62 -27.07 17.58
CA THR A 611 35.20 -27.25 17.23
C THR A 611 34.39 -25.98 17.49
N LEU A 612 34.10 -25.19 16.45
CA LEU A 612 33.30 -23.98 16.53
C LEU A 612 31.81 -24.27 16.27
N ALA A 613 30.96 -24.05 17.28
CA ALA A 613 29.50 -24.11 17.12
C ALA A 613 28.95 -22.73 16.68
N LEU A 614 28.42 -22.66 15.45
CA LEU A 614 27.97 -21.40 14.84
C LEU A 614 26.47 -21.48 14.46
N GLN A 615 25.75 -20.37 14.65
CA GLN A 615 24.38 -20.21 14.17
C GLN A 615 24.37 -19.91 12.65
N PRO A 616 23.29 -20.22 11.89
CA PRO A 616 23.26 -20.06 10.44
C PRO A 616 23.61 -18.66 9.92
N GLU A 617 23.26 -17.60 10.67
CA GLU A 617 23.63 -16.22 10.36
C GLU A 617 25.14 -15.96 10.53
N GLN A 618 25.75 -16.55 11.55
CA GLN A 618 27.20 -16.47 11.78
C GLN A 618 27.97 -17.22 10.68
N ILE A 619 27.44 -18.35 10.21
CA ILE A 619 28.00 -19.09 9.06
C ILE A 619 27.92 -18.26 7.78
N LYS A 620 26.77 -17.62 7.50
CA LYS A 620 26.62 -16.70 6.36
C LYS A 620 27.59 -15.51 6.43
N ASN A 621 27.73 -14.90 7.60
CA ASN A 621 28.66 -13.77 7.81
C ASN A 621 30.12 -14.21 7.66
N LEU A 622 30.50 -15.38 8.18
CA LEU A 622 31.83 -15.96 8.00
C LEU A 622 32.11 -16.27 6.53
N HIS A 623 31.16 -16.84 5.80
CA HIS A 623 31.29 -17.10 4.36
C HIS A 623 31.46 -15.79 3.56
N ASN A 624 30.66 -14.77 3.85
CA ASN A 624 30.78 -13.44 3.24
C ASN A 624 32.08 -12.70 3.60
N LEU A 625 32.78 -13.10 4.66
CA LEU A 625 34.11 -12.60 5.04
C LEU A 625 35.25 -13.41 4.41
N LEU A 626 35.02 -14.67 4.04
CA LEU A 626 35.97 -15.53 3.32
C LEU A 626 35.89 -15.40 1.79
N LEU A 627 34.88 -14.68 1.28
CA LEU A 627 34.72 -14.28 -0.13
C LEU A 627 35.27 -12.87 -0.42
N LYS A 628 35.97 -12.26 0.54
CA LYS A 628 36.60 -10.93 0.45
C LYS A 628 38.11 -11.04 0.65
#